data_AF-A0A813IL92-F1
#
_entry.id   AF-A0A813IL92-F1
#
_cell.length_a   1.000
_cell.length_b   1.000
_cell.length_c   1.000
_cell.angle_alpha   90.00
_cell.angle_beta   90.00
_cell.angle_gamma   90.00
#
_symmetry.space_group_name_H-M   'P 1'
#
loop_
_entity.id
_entity.type
_entity.pdbx_description
1 polymer ?
#
loop_
_entity_poly.entity_id
_entity_poly.type
_entity_poly.pdbx_seq_one_letter_code
_entity_poly.pdbx_strand_id
1 'polypeptide(L)'
;NDGRVDRQGRYVVGGHVEKGSEPLTNVYRLNEDLQVEVLLEGVRCSNSIAFSPGEGQMMYFADTMRDPAEIWCFRDYLSSGMSRPPEVFARPAGRPDGSAVDAEGGLWNAEFGGGRVVRYSPDGRISAIVKVLVRYTTCVAFGGPDMQT
;
A
#
# COMPACT_ATOMS: atom_id res chain seq x y z
N ASN A 1 -10.16 -5.56 -0.41
CA ASN A 1 -8.94 -6.35 -0.24
C ASN A 1 -8.14 -5.72 0.86
N ASP A 2 -7.35 -4.68 0.58
CA ASP A 2 -6.67 -3.88 1.60
C ASP A 2 -7.42 -2.57 1.91
N GLY A 3 -7.16 -2.01 3.09
CA GLY A 3 -7.71 -0.74 3.52
C GLY A 3 -6.94 -0.10 4.67
N ARG A 4 -6.90 1.23 4.70
CA ARG A 4 -6.20 2.00 5.73
C ARG A 4 -6.82 3.38 5.93
N VAL A 5 -6.83 3.83 7.18
CA VAL A 5 -7.17 5.22 7.52
C VAL A 5 -5.95 6.09 7.26
N ASP A 6 -6.14 7.17 6.51
CA ASP A 6 -5.09 8.14 6.26
C ASP A 6 -4.83 9.06 7.46
N ARG A 7 -3.89 10.00 7.32
CA ARG A 7 -3.55 10.92 8.41
C ARG A 7 -4.61 11.99 8.69
N GLN A 8 -5.62 12.12 7.84
CA GLN A 8 -6.76 13.01 8.00
C GLN A 8 -8.00 12.25 8.49
N GLY A 9 -7.89 10.99 8.90
CA GLY A 9 -9.03 10.21 9.39
C GLY A 9 -9.96 9.65 8.30
N ARG A 10 -9.62 9.81 7.02
CA ARG A 10 -10.39 9.29 5.89
C ARG A 10 -10.01 7.84 5.62
N TYR A 11 -10.99 7.00 5.29
CA TYR A 11 -10.75 5.58 5.08
C TYR A 11 -10.53 5.27 3.59
N VAL A 12 -9.33 4.83 3.22
CA VAL A 12 -9.00 4.38 1.87
C VAL A 12 -9.08 2.86 1.79
N VAL A 13 -9.83 2.34 0.83
CA VAL A 13 -10.07 0.90 0.68
C VAL A 13 -10.24 0.53 -0.78
N GLY A 14 -9.73 -0.62 -1.22
CA GLY A 14 -9.93 -1.08 -2.60
C GLY A 14 -10.36 -2.53 -2.70
N GLY A 15 -10.84 -2.94 -3.88
CA GLY A 15 -11.42 -4.26 -4.13
C GLY A 15 -10.41 -5.37 -4.47
N HIS A 16 -10.94 -6.59 -4.63
CA HIS A 16 -10.26 -7.72 -5.27
C HIS A 16 -11.25 -8.45 -6.18
N VAL A 17 -10.82 -8.76 -7.39
CA VAL A 17 -11.57 -9.54 -8.35
C VAL A 17 -11.42 -11.03 -8.03
N GLU A 18 -12.46 -11.63 -7.44
CA GLU A 18 -12.42 -13.05 -7.03
C GLU A 18 -12.30 -14.03 -8.22
N LYS A 19 -12.85 -13.67 -9.38
CA LYS A 19 -12.87 -14.52 -10.58
C LYS A 19 -12.51 -13.70 -11.82
N GLY A 20 -11.55 -14.21 -12.59
CA GLY A 20 -11.11 -13.59 -13.84
C GLY A 20 -9.78 -12.82 -13.72
N SER A 21 -9.38 -12.22 -14.83
CA SER A 21 -8.15 -11.43 -14.96
C SER A 21 -8.38 -9.94 -15.16
N GLU A 22 -9.60 -9.55 -15.49
CA GLU A 22 -9.92 -8.16 -15.78
C GLU A 22 -9.89 -7.33 -14.49
N PRO A 23 -9.30 -6.12 -14.52
CA PRO A 23 -9.19 -5.26 -13.35
C PRO A 23 -10.51 -4.50 -13.12
N LEU A 24 -11.50 -5.18 -12.55
CA LEU A 24 -12.89 -4.71 -12.44
C LEU A 24 -13.23 -4.00 -11.12
N THR A 25 -12.24 -3.72 -10.28
CA THR A 25 -12.46 -3.00 -9.01
C THR A 25 -11.72 -1.67 -8.99
N ASN A 26 -12.05 -0.84 -8.00
CA ASN A 26 -11.44 0.47 -7.80
C ASN A 26 -10.85 0.58 -6.38
N VAL A 27 -10.11 1.66 -6.15
CA VAL A 27 -9.75 2.15 -4.83
C VAL A 27 -10.60 3.37 -4.52
N TYR A 28 -11.17 3.39 -3.33
CA TYR A 28 -12.09 4.41 -2.84
C TYR A 28 -11.53 5.11 -1.63
N ARG A 29 -11.98 6.34 -1.39
CA ARG A 29 -11.80 7.08 -0.14
C ARG A 29 -13.16 7.46 0.43
N LEU A 30 -13.43 7.03 1.65
CA LEU A 30 -14.54 7.50 2.46
C LEU A 30 -14.07 8.72 3.27
N ASN A 31 -14.63 9.88 2.95
CA ASN A 31 -14.35 11.15 3.62
C ASN A 31 -15.12 11.26 4.96
N GLU A 32 -14.75 12.23 5.79
CA GLU A 32 -15.40 12.49 7.09
C GLU A 32 -16.90 12.86 6.96
N ASP A 33 -17.29 13.45 5.83
CA ASP A 33 -18.68 13.79 5.49
C ASP A 33 -19.48 12.60 4.91
N LEU A 34 -18.91 11.39 4.99
CA LEU A 34 -19.45 10.14 4.46
C LEU A 34 -19.59 10.10 2.93
N GLN A 35 -19.01 11.07 2.21
CA GLN A 35 -18.90 10.98 0.76
C GLN A 35 -17.83 9.96 0.37
N VAL A 36 -18.12 9.17 -0.67
CA VAL A 36 -17.19 8.20 -1.23
C VAL A 36 -16.67 8.72 -2.56
N GLU A 37 -15.36 8.83 -2.65
CA GLU A 37 -14.66 9.22 -3.89
C GLU A 37 -13.91 8.03 -4.46
N VAL A 38 -13.82 7.96 -5.79
CA VAL A 38 -12.95 7.02 -6.49
C VAL A 38 -11.57 7.65 -6.63
N LEU A 39 -10.55 6.99 -6.06
CA LEU A 39 -9.16 7.42 -6.14
C LEU A 39 -8.42 6.78 -7.32
N LEU A 40 -8.65 5.49 -7.55
CA LEU A 40 -8.03 4.73 -8.63
C LEU A 40 -9.07 3.82 -9.27
N GLU A 41 -9.07 3.75 -10.58
CA GLU A 41 -9.89 2.84 -11.37
C GLU A 41 -9.04 1.71 -11.95
N GLY A 42 -9.67 0.61 -12.32
CA GLY A 42 -8.99 -0.45 -13.06
C GLY A 42 -7.97 -1.18 -12.21
N VAL A 43 -8.37 -1.65 -11.03
CA VAL A 43 -7.57 -2.43 -10.08
C VAL A 43 -8.10 -3.86 -10.00
N ARG A 44 -7.17 -4.83 -10.03
CA ARG A 44 -7.51 -6.25 -9.88
C ARG A 44 -7.42 -6.73 -8.44
N CYS A 45 -6.36 -6.37 -7.71
CA CYS A 45 -6.20 -6.71 -6.30
C CYS A 45 -5.51 -5.57 -5.54
N SER A 46 -6.32 -4.72 -4.90
CA SER A 46 -5.85 -3.55 -4.17
C SER A 46 -5.04 -3.93 -2.94
N ASN A 47 -3.81 -3.43 -2.83
CA ASN A 47 -2.91 -3.73 -1.73
C ASN A 47 -1.89 -2.62 -1.45
N SER A 48 -1.07 -2.84 -0.42
CA SER A 48 0.01 -1.95 0.00
C SER A 48 -0.45 -0.51 0.27
N ILE A 49 -1.69 -0.31 0.73
CA ILE A 49 -2.19 1.04 1.04
C ILE A 49 -1.48 1.53 2.30
N ALA A 50 -0.64 2.54 2.15
CA ALA A 50 0.07 3.17 3.26
C ALA A 50 0.37 4.64 3.00
N PHE A 51 0.64 5.41 4.05
CA PHE A 51 0.81 6.86 3.96
C PHE A 51 2.13 7.31 4.59
N SER A 52 2.84 8.23 3.94
CA SER A 52 4.08 8.79 4.46
C SER A 52 3.90 9.48 5.82
N PRO A 53 4.91 9.46 6.71
CA PRO A 53 4.84 10.12 8.01
C PRO A 53 4.72 11.65 7.87
N GLY A 54 4.24 12.29 8.94
CA GLY A 54 4.07 13.75 9.00
C GLY A 54 2.91 14.27 8.13
N GLU A 55 3.02 15.53 7.70
CA GLU A 55 2.07 16.17 6.77
C GLU A 55 2.25 15.71 5.32
N GLY A 56 3.07 14.67 5.09
CA GLY A 56 3.35 14.14 3.76
C GLY A 56 2.08 13.68 3.06
N GLN A 57 1.79 14.31 1.93
CA GLN A 57 0.69 13.99 1.02
C GLN A 57 1.07 12.83 0.08
N MET A 58 1.67 11.77 0.62
CA MET A 58 2.07 10.61 -0.17
C MET A 58 1.30 9.35 0.21
N MET A 59 0.82 8.65 -0.81
CA MET A 59 0.18 7.34 -0.68
C MET A 59 1.00 6.29 -1.45
N TYR A 60 1.26 5.17 -0.80
CA TYR A 60 1.78 3.95 -1.42
C TYR A 60 0.62 3.04 -1.80
N PHE A 61 0.79 2.31 -2.90
CA PHE A 61 -0.21 1.37 -3.40
C PHE A 61 0.43 0.32 -4.30
N ALA A 62 -0.16 -0.87 -4.34
CA ALA A 62 0.17 -1.88 -5.34
C ALA A 62 -1.12 -2.59 -5.80
N ASP A 63 -1.17 -2.92 -7.09
CA ASP A 63 -2.04 -3.99 -7.57
C ASP A 63 -1.24 -5.29 -7.54
N THR A 64 -1.54 -6.18 -6.59
CA THR A 64 -0.80 -7.44 -6.36
C THR A 64 -0.70 -8.32 -7.61
N MET A 65 -1.66 -8.19 -8.54
CA MET A 65 -1.75 -9.05 -9.73
C MET A 65 -1.02 -8.49 -10.95
N ARG A 66 -0.40 -7.31 -10.84
CA ARG A 66 0.36 -6.69 -11.92
C ARG A 66 1.71 -7.39 -12.13
N ASP A 67 2.12 -7.47 -13.40
CA ASP A 67 3.41 -8.02 -13.83
C ASP A 67 4.06 -7.03 -14.84
N PRO A 68 5.27 -6.50 -14.58
CA PRO A 68 6.08 -6.74 -13.38
C PRO A 68 5.42 -6.21 -12.10
N ALA A 69 5.75 -6.85 -10.97
CA ALA A 69 5.33 -6.40 -9.65
C ALA A 69 5.90 -5.01 -9.34
N GLU A 70 5.04 -4.10 -8.90
CA GLU A 70 5.37 -2.71 -8.61
C GLU A 70 4.64 -2.25 -7.35
N ILE A 71 5.34 -1.47 -6.53
CA ILE A 71 4.73 -0.57 -5.55
C ILE A 71 4.85 0.83 -6.13
N TRP A 72 3.74 1.54 -6.19
CA TRP A 72 3.65 2.92 -6.63
C TRP A 72 3.65 3.88 -5.46
N CYS A 73 4.16 5.09 -5.71
CA CYS A 73 4.03 6.23 -4.83
C CYS A 73 3.29 7.35 -5.57
N PHE A 74 2.17 7.78 -5.01
CA PHE A 74 1.45 8.98 -5.39
C PHE A 74 1.92 10.10 -4.48
N ARG A 75 2.60 11.11 -5.03
CA ARG A 75 3.16 12.23 -4.25
C ARG A 75 2.19 13.38 -4.03
N ASP A 76 0.99 13.31 -4.61
CA ASP A 76 -0.07 14.30 -4.56
C ASP A 76 -1.37 13.69 -4.02
N TYR A 77 -1.28 12.94 -2.93
CA TYR A 77 -2.44 12.48 -2.19
C TYR A 77 -3.09 13.66 -1.45
N LEU A 78 -3.95 14.40 -2.15
CA LEU A 78 -4.62 15.60 -1.66
C LEU A 78 -6.09 15.35 -1.33
N SER A 79 -6.71 16.25 -0.55
CA SER A 79 -8.17 16.28 -0.38
C SER A 79 -8.92 16.48 -1.68
N SER A 80 -8.36 17.19 -2.66
CA SER A 80 -8.95 17.32 -4.00
C SER A 80 -8.76 16.10 -4.91
N GLY A 81 -8.21 15.00 -4.38
CA GLY A 81 -7.89 13.79 -5.14
C GLY A 81 -6.42 13.71 -5.55
N MET A 82 -6.11 12.80 -6.49
CA MET A 82 -4.78 12.63 -7.08
C MET A 82 -4.85 12.96 -8.57
N SER A 83 -3.97 13.84 -9.02
CA SER A 83 -3.97 14.41 -10.38
C SER A 83 -2.74 14.02 -11.18
N ARG A 84 -1.66 13.63 -10.50
CA ARG A 84 -0.41 13.21 -11.12
C ARG A 84 -0.39 11.69 -11.24
N PRO A 85 0.24 11.16 -12.30
CA PRO A 85 0.48 9.72 -12.39
C PRO A 85 1.41 9.27 -11.25
N PRO A 86 1.28 8.02 -10.79
CA PRO A 86 2.19 7.47 -9.80
C PRO A 86 3.60 7.30 -10.35
N GLU A 87 4.57 7.34 -9.45
CA GLU A 87 5.95 6.90 -9.73
C GLU A 87 6.12 5.45 -9.25
N VAL A 88 6.92 4.66 -9.98
CA VAL A 88 7.36 3.35 -9.48
C VAL A 88 8.32 3.59 -8.32
N PHE A 89 7.89 3.24 -7.11
CA PHE A 89 8.68 3.39 -5.90
C PHE A 89 9.62 2.19 -5.70
N ALA A 90 9.10 0.98 -5.87
CA ALA A 90 9.88 -0.24 -5.71
C ALA A 90 9.37 -1.36 -6.63
N ARG A 91 10.25 -2.34 -6.88
CA ARG A 91 9.94 -3.58 -7.61
C ARG A 91 10.23 -4.77 -6.69
N PRO A 92 9.22 -5.26 -5.96
CA PRO A 92 9.36 -6.44 -5.11
C PRO A 92 9.72 -7.67 -5.94
N ALA A 93 10.46 -8.63 -5.36
CA ALA A 93 10.73 -9.89 -6.04
C ALA A 93 9.58 -10.91 -5.88
N GLY A 94 8.74 -10.72 -4.86
CA GLY A 94 7.47 -11.41 -4.66
C GLY A 94 6.27 -10.52 -5.03
N ARG A 95 5.06 -10.94 -4.64
CA ARG A 95 3.86 -10.16 -4.90
C ARG A 95 3.61 -9.19 -3.74
N PRO A 96 3.54 -7.86 -3.97
CA PRO A 96 3.26 -6.92 -2.89
C PRO A 96 1.84 -7.14 -2.34
N ASP A 97 1.74 -7.32 -1.03
CA ASP A 97 0.49 -7.44 -0.28
C ASP A 97 0.35 -6.22 0.65
N GLY A 98 -0.13 -6.37 1.88
CA GLY A 98 -0.23 -5.29 2.84
C GLY A 98 1.13 -4.68 3.25
N SER A 99 1.13 -3.37 3.51
CA SER A 99 2.34 -2.61 3.88
C SER A 99 2.14 -1.78 5.15
N ALA A 100 3.20 -1.28 5.77
CA ALA A 100 3.16 -0.25 6.82
C ALA A 100 4.33 0.72 6.65
N VAL A 101 4.20 1.96 7.13
CA VAL A 101 5.27 2.95 7.08
C VAL A 101 5.75 3.24 8.50
N ASP A 102 7.05 3.11 8.74
CA ASP A 102 7.65 3.42 10.03
C ASP A 102 7.88 4.93 10.24
N ALA A 103 8.31 5.30 11.45
CA ALA A 103 8.56 6.69 11.83
C ALA A 103 9.69 7.37 11.04
N GLU A 104 10.60 6.60 10.45
CA GLU A 104 11.69 7.11 9.58
C GLU A 104 11.23 7.26 8.11
N GLY A 105 9.98 6.90 7.80
CA GLY A 105 9.43 6.93 6.44
C GLY A 105 9.77 5.70 5.60
N GLY A 106 10.28 4.63 6.21
CA GLY A 106 10.53 3.35 5.55
C GLY A 106 9.22 2.58 5.33
N LEU A 107 9.01 2.10 4.10
CA LEU A 107 7.86 1.26 3.75
C LEU A 107 8.20 -0.21 3.98
N TRP A 108 7.52 -0.85 4.92
CA TRP A 108 7.55 -2.29 5.14
C TRP A 108 6.44 -2.95 4.33
N ASN A 109 6.78 -3.83 3.39
CA ASN A 109 5.83 -4.56 2.56
C ASN A 109 5.90 -6.06 2.84
N ALA A 110 4.75 -6.68 3.11
CA ALA A 110 4.62 -8.13 3.10
C ALA A 110 4.60 -8.63 1.65
N GLU A 111 5.45 -9.60 1.33
CA GLU A 111 5.46 -10.18 -0.02
C GLU A 111 4.77 -11.55 -0.03
N PHE A 112 3.56 -11.59 -0.58
CA PHE A 112 2.74 -12.79 -0.67
C PHE A 112 3.43 -13.87 -1.50
N GLY A 113 3.55 -15.07 -0.92
CA GLY A 113 4.23 -16.20 -1.54
C GLY A 113 5.76 -16.18 -1.37
N GLY A 114 6.33 -15.08 -0.87
CA GLY A 114 7.77 -14.89 -0.67
C GLY A 114 8.28 -15.22 0.72
N GLY A 115 7.39 -15.41 1.71
CA GLY A 115 7.75 -15.72 3.10
C GLY A 115 8.66 -14.67 3.75
N ARG A 116 8.41 -13.39 3.46
CA ARG A 116 9.24 -12.29 3.93
C ARG A 116 8.47 -10.97 4.01
N VAL A 117 8.98 -10.09 4.85
CA VAL A 117 8.66 -8.66 4.87
C VAL A 117 9.91 -7.91 4.45
N VAL A 118 9.76 -6.95 3.54
CA VAL A 118 10.87 -6.14 3.02
C VAL A 118 10.65 -4.69 3.40
N ARG A 119 11.67 -4.07 3.98
CA ARG A 119 11.68 -2.62 4.23
C ARG A 119 12.38 -1.91 3.09
N TYR A 120 11.69 -0.95 2.49
CA TYR A 120 12.25 0.01 1.55
C TYR A 120 12.52 1.35 2.27
N SER A 121 13.70 1.93 2.09
CA SER A 121 13.99 3.30 2.51
C SER A 121 13.16 4.30 1.71
N PRO A 122 13.05 5.58 2.15
CA PRO A 122 12.26 6.61 1.45
C PRO A 122 12.62 6.84 -0.03
N ASP A 123 13.79 6.37 -0.48
CA ASP A 123 14.25 6.42 -1.88
C ASP A 123 13.91 5.13 -2.67
N GLY A 124 13.16 4.19 -2.10
CA GLY A 124 12.73 2.94 -2.75
C GLY A 124 13.75 1.80 -2.71
N ARG A 125 14.91 1.98 -2.06
CA ARG A 125 15.92 0.93 -1.94
C ARG A 125 15.62 -0.02 -0.79
N ILE A 126 15.97 -1.30 -0.93
CA ILE A 126 15.85 -2.26 0.17
C ILE A 126 16.84 -1.88 1.28
N SER A 127 16.32 -1.69 2.49
CA SER A 127 17.12 -1.41 3.68
C SER A 127 17.11 -2.55 4.71
N ALA A 128 16.06 -3.38 4.71
CA ALA A 128 16.00 -4.60 5.53
C ALA A 128 15.12 -5.68 4.88
N ILE A 129 15.38 -6.94 5.22
CA ILE A 129 14.54 -8.09 4.86
C ILE A 129 14.37 -8.95 6.10
N VAL A 130 13.13 -9.18 6.51
CA VAL A 130 12.77 -10.10 7.60
C VAL A 130 12.15 -11.34 6.98
N LYS A 131 12.79 -12.49 7.16
CA LYS A 131 12.21 -13.79 6.76
C LYS A 131 11.20 -14.22 7.80
N VAL A 132 10.05 -14.72 7.35
CA VAL A 132 9.04 -15.33 8.22
C VAL A 132 8.86 -16.79 7.84
N LEU A 133 8.50 -17.63 8.81
CA LEU A 133 8.42 -19.10 8.64
C LEU A 133 7.16 -19.57 7.90
N VAL A 134 6.42 -18.65 7.27
CA VAL A 134 5.18 -18.93 6.53
C VAL A 134 5.30 -18.37 5.12
N ARG A 135 4.85 -19.13 4.12
CA ARG A 135 4.98 -18.75 2.70
C ARG A 135 4.13 -17.54 2.32
N TYR A 136 2.91 -17.48 2.83
CA TYR A 136 1.90 -16.49 2.43
C TYR A 136 1.81 -15.37 3.47
N THR A 137 2.84 -14.53 3.51
CA THR A 137 2.86 -13.30 4.32
C THR A 137 1.93 -12.27 3.68
N THR A 138 0.89 -11.83 4.40
CA THR A 138 -0.19 -11.01 3.81
C THR A 138 -0.16 -9.55 4.23
N CYS A 139 0.26 -9.23 5.45
CA CYS A 139 0.30 -7.85 5.92
C CYS A 139 1.29 -7.68 7.07
N VAL A 140 1.65 -6.44 7.36
CA VAL A 140 2.48 -6.03 8.49
C VAL A 140 1.82 -4.83 9.17
N ALA A 141 1.92 -4.77 10.49
CA ALA A 141 1.54 -3.64 11.31
C ALA A 141 2.52 -3.53 12.46
N PHE A 142 2.76 -2.30 12.92
CA PHE A 142 3.50 -2.07 14.16
C PHE A 142 2.54 -2.16 15.34
N GLY A 143 2.97 -2.80 16.42
CA GLY A 143 2.30 -2.91 17.69
C GLY A 143 3.24 -2.61 18.86
N GLY A 144 2.80 -2.98 20.06
CA GLY A 144 3.49 -2.64 21.31
C GLY A 144 3.16 -1.21 21.79
N PRO A 145 3.34 -0.91 23.09
CA PRO A 145 3.00 0.41 23.65
C PRO A 145 3.76 1.58 23.01
N ASP A 146 4.91 1.29 22.39
CA ASP A 146 5.82 2.25 21.77
C ASP A 146 5.80 2.17 20.23
N MET A 147 4.95 1.34 19.64
CA MET A 147 4.86 1.12 18.18
C MET A 147 6.17 0.66 17.53
N GLN A 148 7.08 0.03 18.29
CA GLN A 148 8.37 -0.44 17.79
C GLN A 148 8.41 -1.93 17.42
N THR A 149 7.35 -2.68 17.71
CA THR A 149 7.29 -4.14 17.43
C THR A 149 6.45 -4.48 16.22
#